data_AF-A0A7W3STD7-F1
#
_entry.id   AF-A0A7W3STD7-F1
#
_cell.length_a   1.000
_cell.length_b   1.000
_cell.length_c   1.000
_cell.angle_alpha   90.00
_cell.angle_beta   90.00
_cell.angle_gamma   90.00
#
_symmetry.space_group_name_H-M   'P 1'
#
loop_
_entity.id
_entity.type
_entity.pdbx_description
1 polymer ?
#
loop_
_entity_poly.entity_id
_entity_poly.type
_entity_poly.pdbx_seq_one_letter_code
_entity_poly.pdbx_strand_id
1 'polypeptide(L)'
;MRNVWWPLFECFDDLHPEYEIPDWRGRSYFGDFAYLPDPLKFMIEIKGYGPHVRDMDRVKYTHELNRELYLQSLGFRVIAIAYDDVEQRPELCRHLLKMMFSRFQPQNKPIDRSTISEKEIIRLALSSSLPISPKLVSQHLSINYRTSVRLLQSLCTKGWLAPIPSCTGQRIHHYRLVKGSLDFIDL
;
A
#
# COMPACT_ATOMS: atom_id res chain seq x y z
N MET A 1 -14.55 13.41 13.75
CA MET A 1 -13.24 13.88 13.27
C MET A 1 -12.62 15.06 14.04
N ARG A 2 -13.38 15.98 14.65
CA ARG A 2 -12.78 17.12 15.40
C ARG A 2 -11.75 16.72 16.48
N ASN A 3 -11.97 15.61 17.19
CA ASN A 3 -11.07 15.17 18.27
C ASN A 3 -9.89 14.30 17.78
N VAL A 4 -9.91 13.91 16.50
CA VAL A 4 -8.92 13.01 15.89
C VAL A 4 -8.11 13.74 14.83
N TRP A 5 -8.77 14.32 13.82
CA TRP A 5 -8.12 14.98 12.69
C TRP A 5 -7.48 16.32 13.06
N TRP A 6 -8.26 17.22 13.66
CA TRP A 6 -7.78 18.58 13.96
C TRP A 6 -6.53 18.59 14.85
N PRO A 7 -6.43 17.77 15.93
CA PRO A 7 -5.21 17.71 16.74
C PRO A 7 -4.01 17.06 16.03
N LEU A 8 -4.22 16.39 14.90
CA LEU A 8 -3.16 15.73 14.15
C LEU A 8 -2.59 16.63 13.04
N PHE A 9 -3.46 17.36 12.35
CA PHE A 9 -3.12 18.14 11.15
C PHE A 9 -3.24 19.64 11.31
N GLU A 10 -4.01 20.11 12.30
CA GLU A 10 -4.29 21.53 12.56
C GLU A 10 -4.88 22.31 11.37
N CYS A 11 -5.37 21.59 10.35
CA CYS A 11 -6.10 22.11 9.21
C CYS A 11 -7.12 21.07 8.71
N PHE A 12 -8.00 21.48 7.80
CA PHE A 12 -8.93 20.59 7.09
C PHE A 12 -8.65 20.57 5.58
N ASP A 13 -7.45 21.00 5.18
CA ASP A 13 -7.06 21.04 3.77
C ASP A 13 -7.13 19.63 3.18
N ASP A 14 -7.69 19.55 1.98
CA ASP A 14 -7.96 18.32 1.23
C ASP A 14 -8.84 17.29 1.96
N LEU A 15 -9.44 17.61 3.12
CA LEU A 15 -10.38 16.75 3.83
C LEU A 15 -11.82 17.13 3.49
N HIS A 16 -12.48 16.27 2.74
CA HIS A 16 -13.84 16.46 2.25
C HIS A 16 -14.82 15.56 3.03
N PRO A 17 -15.75 16.12 3.81
CA PRO A 17 -16.82 15.32 4.44
C PRO A 17 -17.85 14.87 3.41
N GLU A 18 -18.51 13.74 3.68
CA GLU A 18 -19.62 13.20 2.86
C GLU A 18 -19.26 13.13 1.37
N TYR A 19 -18.09 12.57 1.07
CA TYR A 19 -17.51 12.62 -0.26
C TYR A 19 -18.20 11.63 -1.20
N GLU A 20 -18.76 12.16 -2.29
CA GLU A 20 -19.47 11.38 -3.31
C GLU A 20 -18.50 10.72 -4.29
N ILE A 21 -18.70 9.42 -4.50
CA ILE A 21 -18.00 8.61 -5.51
C ILE A 21 -19.05 7.85 -6.32
N PRO A 22 -19.04 7.95 -7.67
CA PRO A 22 -19.89 7.11 -8.49
C PRO A 22 -19.46 5.64 -8.35
N ASP A 23 -20.40 4.77 -8.00
CA ASP A 23 -20.21 3.32 -7.94
C ASP A 23 -20.17 2.70 -9.36
N TRP A 24 -19.71 1.46 -9.43
CA TRP A 24 -19.59 0.70 -10.69
C TRP A 24 -20.93 0.33 -11.33
N ARG A 25 -22.06 0.66 -10.70
CA ARG A 25 -23.44 0.39 -11.12
C ARG A 25 -24.19 1.68 -11.45
N GLY A 26 -23.51 2.84 -11.44
CA GLY A 26 -24.09 4.15 -11.72
C GLY A 26 -24.90 4.76 -10.57
N ARG A 27 -24.70 4.31 -9.33
CA ARG A 27 -25.26 4.91 -8.11
C ARG A 27 -24.18 5.68 -7.36
N SER A 28 -24.58 6.62 -6.52
CA SER A 28 -23.65 7.39 -5.70
C SER A 28 -23.32 6.67 -4.39
N TYR A 29 -22.02 6.59 -4.09
CA TYR A 29 -21.49 6.20 -2.80
C TYR A 29 -21.05 7.45 -2.04
N PHE A 30 -21.37 7.53 -0.75
CA PHE A 30 -20.90 8.59 0.12
C PHE A 30 -20.03 7.98 1.22
N GLY A 31 -18.76 8.37 1.25
CA GLY A 31 -17.86 8.03 2.36
C GLY A 31 -17.85 9.15 3.39
N ASP A 32 -17.54 8.82 4.65
CA ASP A 32 -17.61 9.80 5.74
C ASP A 32 -16.63 10.97 5.51
N PHE A 33 -15.39 10.66 5.15
CA PHE A 33 -14.39 11.66 4.78
C PHE A 33 -13.45 11.14 3.69
N ALA A 34 -13.24 11.92 2.64
CA ALA A 34 -12.14 11.72 1.70
C ALA A 34 -11.00 12.68 2.02
N TYR A 35 -9.78 12.19 2.19
CA TYR A 35 -8.57 13.01 2.25
C TYR A 35 -7.79 12.86 0.95
N LEU A 36 -7.66 13.96 0.21
CA LEU A 36 -7.21 13.97 -1.19
C LEU A 36 -5.98 14.86 -1.46
N PRO A 37 -4.87 14.71 -0.71
CA PRO A 37 -3.65 15.45 -1.02
C PRO A 37 -3.03 14.86 -2.28
N ASP A 38 -3.23 15.54 -3.43
CA ASP A 38 -2.79 15.06 -4.74
C ASP A 38 -1.31 14.61 -4.72
N PRO A 39 -0.95 13.41 -5.22
CA PRO A 39 -1.78 12.45 -5.96
C PRO A 39 -2.42 11.34 -5.10
N LEU A 40 -2.37 11.45 -3.77
CA LEU A 40 -2.86 10.42 -2.85
C LEU A 40 -4.36 10.54 -2.62
N LYS A 41 -5.02 9.41 -2.43
CA LYS A 41 -6.44 9.32 -2.14
C LYS A 41 -6.67 8.42 -0.94
N PHE A 42 -7.31 8.94 0.09
CA PHE A 42 -7.68 8.20 1.28
C PHE A 42 -9.18 8.31 1.50
N MET A 43 -9.82 7.18 1.83
CA MET A 43 -11.21 7.16 2.24
C MET A 43 -11.28 6.75 3.70
N ILE A 44 -11.72 7.65 4.58
CA ILE A 44 -11.84 7.41 6.02
C ILE A 44 -13.30 7.10 6.33
N GLU A 45 -13.52 5.94 6.92
CA GLU A 45 -14.84 5.39 7.24
C GLU A 45 -14.96 5.18 8.74
N ILE A 46 -15.90 5.84 9.39
CA ILE A 46 -16.23 5.69 10.80
C ILE A 46 -17.33 4.65 10.95
N LYS A 47 -16.96 3.45 11.39
CA LYS A 47 -17.84 2.30 11.49
C LYS A 47 -18.43 2.17 12.89
N GLY A 48 -19.75 2.37 13.03
CA GLY A 48 -20.50 2.04 14.25
C GLY A 48 -20.85 0.54 14.37
N TYR A 49 -20.79 -0.01 15.59
CA TYR A 49 -21.07 -1.44 15.83
C TYR A 49 -22.51 -1.85 15.46
N GLY A 50 -23.51 -1.00 15.74
CA GLY A 50 -24.91 -1.29 15.41
C GLY A 50 -25.10 -1.51 13.90
N PRO A 51 -24.95 -0.46 13.08
CA PRO A 51 -25.19 -0.54 11.64
C PRO A 51 -24.26 -1.48 10.88
N HIS A 52 -22.99 -1.57 11.28
CA HIS A 52 -21.98 -2.32 10.52
C HIS A 52 -21.69 -3.73 11.05
N VAL A 53 -22.23 -4.11 12.21
CA VAL A 53 -22.04 -5.45 12.79
C VAL A 53 -23.34 -6.07 13.26
N ARG A 54 -24.06 -5.42 14.19
CA ARG A 54 -25.26 -5.99 14.82
C ARG A 54 -26.43 -6.15 13.85
N ASP A 55 -26.67 -5.13 13.02
CA ASP A 55 -27.82 -5.04 12.10
C ASP A 55 -27.43 -5.40 10.66
N MET A 56 -26.26 -6.03 10.51
CA MET A 56 -25.67 -6.44 9.25
C MET A 56 -26.39 -7.68 8.71
N ASP A 57 -26.82 -7.62 7.44
CA ASP A 57 -27.33 -8.77 6.70
C ASP A 57 -26.34 -9.20 5.60
N ARG A 58 -26.60 -10.35 4.97
CA ARG A 58 -25.71 -10.91 3.93
C ARG A 58 -25.52 -9.99 2.74
N VAL A 59 -26.56 -9.25 2.35
CA VAL A 59 -26.52 -8.37 1.17
C VAL A 59 -25.70 -7.13 1.49
N LYS A 60 -25.96 -6.49 2.64
CA LYS A 60 -25.18 -5.35 3.14
C LYS A 60 -23.71 -5.72 3.30
N TYR A 61 -23.42 -6.91 3.83
CA TYR A 61 -22.05 -7.40 3.98
C TYR A 61 -21.33 -7.52 2.64
N THR A 62 -21.96 -8.17 1.65
CA THR A 62 -21.39 -8.25 0.29
C THR A 62 -21.22 -6.87 -0.34
N HIS A 63 -22.16 -5.94 -0.13
CA HIS A 63 -22.04 -4.58 -0.64
C HIS A 63 -20.86 -3.83 -0.01
N GLU A 64 -20.67 -3.92 1.30
CA GLU A 64 -19.52 -3.32 2.01
C GLU A 64 -18.18 -3.83 1.47
N LEU A 65 -18.05 -5.14 1.27
CA LEU A 65 -16.81 -5.72 0.71
C LEU A 65 -16.56 -5.29 -0.75
N ASN A 66 -17.60 -5.34 -1.59
CA ASN A 66 -17.48 -4.91 -2.98
C ASN A 66 -17.13 -3.43 -3.09
N ARG A 67 -17.67 -2.61 -2.18
CA ARG A 67 -17.40 -1.19 -2.08
C ARG A 67 -15.96 -0.90 -1.68
N GLU A 68 -15.45 -1.57 -0.66
CA GLU A 68 -14.04 -1.45 -0.27
C GLU A 68 -13.12 -1.84 -1.44
N LEU A 69 -13.39 -2.96 -2.12
CA LEU A 69 -12.63 -3.39 -3.29
C LEU A 69 -12.70 -2.37 -4.43
N TYR A 70 -13.87 -1.78 -4.67
CA TYR A 70 -14.05 -0.77 -5.69
C TYR A 70 -13.25 0.51 -5.40
N LEU A 71 -13.29 1.00 -4.16
CA LEU A 71 -12.51 2.16 -3.73
C LEU A 71 -11.01 1.92 -3.90
N GLN A 72 -10.53 0.74 -3.49
CA GLN A 72 -9.14 0.33 -3.70
C GLN A 72 -8.77 0.30 -5.19
N SER A 73 -9.68 -0.16 -6.05
CA SER A 73 -9.49 -0.18 -7.50
C SER A 73 -9.42 1.23 -8.13
N LEU A 74 -10.06 2.22 -7.51
CA LEU A 74 -9.96 3.63 -7.89
C LEU A 74 -8.72 4.34 -7.30
N GLY A 75 -7.86 3.61 -6.58
CA GLY A 75 -6.65 4.11 -5.96
C GLY A 75 -6.84 4.71 -4.57
N PHE A 76 -8.02 4.58 -3.96
CA PHE A 76 -8.24 4.99 -2.57
C PHE A 76 -7.63 3.97 -1.61
N ARG A 77 -6.86 4.45 -0.63
CA ARG A 77 -6.55 3.66 0.56
C ARG A 77 -7.68 3.84 1.56
N VAL A 78 -8.46 2.78 1.79
CA VAL A 78 -9.60 2.79 2.75
C VAL A 78 -9.08 2.63 4.18
N ILE A 79 -9.50 3.51 5.08
CA ILE A 79 -9.16 3.55 6.50
C ILE A 79 -10.45 3.41 7.31
N ALA A 80 -10.71 2.21 7.82
CA ALA A 80 -11.84 1.97 8.71
C ALA A 80 -11.44 2.27 10.18
N ILE A 81 -12.21 3.10 10.86
CA ILE A 81 -12.04 3.43 12.28
C ILE A 81 -13.35 3.14 13.00
N ALA A 82 -13.30 2.44 14.13
CA ALA A 82 -14.51 2.22 14.92
C ALA A 82 -15.01 3.54 15.52
N TYR A 83 -16.33 3.76 15.49
CA TYR A 83 -16.96 4.92 16.15
C TYR A 83 -16.57 4.99 17.64
N ASP A 84 -16.61 3.85 18.33
CA ASP A 84 -16.26 3.74 19.75
C ASP A 84 -14.81 4.19 20.03
N ASP A 85 -13.89 3.98 19.08
CA ASP A 85 -12.51 4.46 19.22
C ASP A 85 -12.40 5.96 19.01
N VAL A 86 -13.14 6.52 18.05
CA VAL A 86 -13.20 7.97 17.86
C VAL A 86 -13.77 8.67 19.09
N GLU A 87 -14.76 8.05 19.75
CA GLU A 87 -15.45 8.58 20.92
C GLU A 87 -14.64 8.39 22.22
N GLN A 88 -14.18 7.17 22.49
CA GLN A 88 -13.63 6.78 23.79
C GLN A 88 -12.10 6.80 23.82
N ARG A 89 -11.45 6.58 22.66
CA ARG A 89 -9.98 6.43 22.55
C ARG A 89 -9.39 7.24 21.38
N PRO A 90 -9.69 8.53 21.21
CA PRO A 90 -9.27 9.31 20.04
C PRO A 90 -7.75 9.34 19.88
N GLU A 91 -6.98 9.26 20.97
CA GLU A 91 -5.52 9.15 20.95
C GLU A 91 -5.00 7.95 20.14
N LEU A 92 -5.67 6.80 20.27
CA LEU A 92 -5.33 5.60 19.52
C LEU A 92 -5.53 5.84 18.02
N CYS A 93 -6.68 6.42 17.63
CA CYS A 93 -6.94 6.78 16.25
C CYS A 93 -5.86 7.72 15.70
N ARG A 94 -5.48 8.75 16.47
CA ARG A 94 -4.42 9.70 16.08
C ARG A 94 -3.08 9.01 15.88
N HIS A 95 -2.69 8.12 16.78
CA HIS A 95 -1.44 7.38 16.67
C HIS A 95 -1.41 6.49 15.43
N LEU A 96 -2.49 5.72 15.19
CA LEU A 96 -2.60 4.84 14.02
C LEU A 96 -2.61 5.63 12.70
N LEU A 97 -3.37 6.73 12.63
CA LEU A 97 -3.38 7.62 11.47
C LEU A 97 -2.00 8.23 11.22
N LYS A 98 -1.32 8.71 12.27
CA LYS A 98 0.04 9.26 12.15
C LYS A 98 1.02 8.24 11.61
N MET A 99 1.01 7.01 12.12
CA MET A 99 1.86 5.93 11.61
C MET A 99 1.57 5.65 10.14
N MET A 100 0.28 5.56 9.78
CA MET A 100 -0.15 5.30 8.42
C MET A 100 0.30 6.39 7.44
N PHE A 101 0.07 7.67 7.78
CA PHE A 101 0.40 8.80 6.92
C PHE A 101 1.90 9.07 6.82
N SER A 102 2.68 8.72 7.84
CA SER A 102 4.14 8.90 7.82
C SER A 102 4.83 8.14 6.66
N ARG A 103 4.17 7.09 6.14
CA ARG A 103 4.65 6.31 4.98
C ARG A 103 4.64 7.10 3.66
N PHE A 104 3.85 8.17 3.59
CA PHE A 104 3.70 9.00 2.40
C PHE A 104 4.38 10.36 2.50
N GLN A 105 4.87 10.70 3.69
CA GLN A 105 5.66 11.91 3.86
C GLN A 105 7.05 11.71 3.25
N PRO A 106 7.63 12.73 2.60
CA PRO A 106 8.99 12.65 2.10
C PRO A 106 9.91 12.27 3.25
N GLN A 107 10.65 11.17 3.09
CA GLN A 107 11.73 10.86 4.01
C GLN A 107 12.77 11.97 3.87
N ASN A 108 13.16 12.61 4.97
CA ASN A 108 14.21 13.66 4.99
C ASN A 108 15.62 13.14 4.62
N LYS A 109 15.72 11.92 4.06
CA LYS A 109 16.97 11.30 3.62
C LYS A 109 16.96 11.19 2.10
N PRO A 110 18.05 11.57 1.42
CA PRO A 110 18.17 11.37 -0.03
C PRO A 110 18.03 9.88 -0.35
N ILE A 111 17.07 9.54 -1.19
CA ILE A 111 16.88 8.16 -1.68
C ILE A 111 17.80 7.97 -2.89
N ASP A 112 18.71 7.00 -2.81
CA ASP A 112 19.56 6.63 -3.95
C ASP A 112 18.72 5.97 -5.06
N ARG A 113 19.02 6.27 -6.33
CA ARG A 113 18.39 5.65 -7.51
C ARG A 113 18.50 4.13 -7.48
N SER A 114 19.58 3.60 -6.88
CA SER A 114 19.74 2.16 -6.66
C SER A 114 18.62 1.58 -5.80
N THR A 115 18.21 2.30 -4.74
CA THR A 115 17.14 1.86 -3.83
C THR A 115 15.78 1.83 -4.52
N ILE A 116 15.50 2.80 -5.39
CA ILE A 116 14.27 2.81 -6.20
C ILE A 116 14.25 1.61 -7.14
N SER A 117 15.37 1.36 -7.82
CA SER A 117 15.49 0.25 -8.78
C SER A 117 15.37 -1.10 -8.08
N GLU A 118 15.94 -1.24 -6.89
CA GLU A 118 15.83 -2.44 -6.05
C GLU A 118 14.39 -2.72 -5.59
N LYS A 119 13.67 -1.69 -5.12
CA LYS A 119 12.25 -1.82 -4.77
C LYS A 119 11.42 -2.29 -5.96
N GLU A 120 11.70 -1.78 -7.14
CA GLU A 120 10.99 -2.18 -8.36
C GLU A 120 11.30 -3.62 -8.77
N ILE A 121 12.55 -4.08 -8.60
CA ILE A 121 12.90 -5.50 -8.81
C ILE A 121 12.15 -6.41 -7.82
N ILE A 122 11.95 -5.97 -6.57
CA ILE A 122 11.16 -6.72 -5.59
C ILE A 122 9.69 -6.82 -6.04
N ARG A 123 9.07 -5.72 -6.50
CA ARG A 123 7.70 -5.75 -7.05
C ARG A 123 7.57 -6.66 -8.27
N LEU A 124 8.56 -6.62 -9.16
CA LEU A 124 8.64 -7.53 -10.30
C LEU A 124 8.71 -8.99 -9.83
N ALA A 125 9.42 -9.27 -8.73
CA ALA A 125 9.58 -10.63 -8.22
C ALA A 125 8.30 -11.15 -7.56
N LEU A 126 7.53 -10.24 -6.94
CA LEU A 126 6.24 -10.54 -6.34
C LEU A 126 5.14 -10.80 -7.36
N SER A 127 5.16 -10.07 -8.48
CA SER A 127 4.18 -10.21 -9.56
C SER A 127 4.50 -11.37 -10.51
N SER A 128 5.73 -11.89 -10.48
CA SER A 128 6.18 -12.99 -11.33
C SER A 128 5.98 -14.35 -10.66
N SER A 129 5.35 -15.29 -11.37
CA SER A 129 5.29 -16.71 -10.97
C SER A 129 6.62 -17.45 -11.21
N LEU A 130 7.56 -16.83 -11.94
CA LEU A 130 8.86 -17.38 -12.28
C LEU A 130 10.00 -16.63 -11.58
N PRO A 131 11.14 -17.31 -11.31
CA PRO A 131 12.35 -16.65 -10.86
C PRO A 131 12.82 -15.52 -11.78
N ILE A 132 13.34 -14.45 -11.20
CA ILE A 132 13.86 -13.30 -11.95
C ILE A 132 15.21 -13.62 -12.56
N SER A 133 15.42 -13.24 -13.82
CA SER A 133 16.76 -13.25 -14.46
C SER A 133 17.30 -11.83 -14.66
N PRO A 134 18.63 -11.64 -14.79
CA PRO A 134 19.21 -10.34 -15.14
C PRO A 134 18.68 -9.77 -16.46
N LYS A 135 18.31 -10.63 -17.42
CA LYS A 135 17.70 -10.21 -18.70
C LYS A 135 16.32 -9.60 -18.47
N LEU A 136 15.50 -10.22 -17.62
CA LEU A 136 14.18 -9.71 -17.27
C LEU A 136 14.27 -8.33 -16.58
N VAL A 137 15.20 -8.17 -15.63
CA VAL A 137 15.42 -6.88 -14.94
C VAL A 137 15.88 -5.79 -15.91
N SER A 138 16.82 -6.13 -16.80
CA SER A 138 17.34 -5.21 -17.81
C SER A 138 16.23 -4.66 -18.71
N GLN A 139 15.30 -5.53 -19.12
CA GLN A 139 14.13 -5.17 -19.92
C GLN A 139 13.12 -4.35 -19.11
N HIS A 140 12.78 -4.79 -17.89
CA HIS A 140 11.78 -4.12 -17.04
C HIS A 140 12.19 -2.70 -16.65
N LEU A 141 13.45 -2.51 -16.26
CA LEU A 141 13.97 -1.22 -15.84
C LEU A 141 14.60 -0.40 -16.97
N SER A 142 14.67 -0.93 -18.19
CA SER A 142 15.37 -0.30 -19.33
C SER A 142 16.83 0.09 -19.00
N ILE A 143 17.54 -0.78 -18.30
CA ILE A 143 18.94 -0.59 -17.90
C ILE A 143 19.85 -1.63 -18.55
N ASN A 144 21.15 -1.38 -18.61
CA ASN A 144 22.09 -2.35 -19.15
C ASN A 144 22.20 -3.62 -18.27
N TYR A 145 22.67 -4.72 -18.89
CA TYR A 145 22.82 -6.02 -18.24
C TYR A 145 23.74 -5.98 -17.00
N ARG A 146 24.84 -5.23 -17.07
CA ARG A 146 25.81 -5.12 -15.96
C ARG A 146 25.19 -4.47 -14.73
N THR A 147 24.41 -3.40 -14.91
CA THR A 147 23.67 -2.74 -13.84
C THR A 147 22.62 -3.68 -13.24
N SER A 148 21.93 -4.46 -14.08
CA SER A 148 20.95 -5.45 -13.64
C SER A 148 21.56 -6.50 -12.71
N VAL A 149 22.72 -7.06 -13.09
CA VAL A 149 23.46 -8.01 -12.24
C VAL A 149 23.87 -7.38 -10.91
N ARG A 150 24.36 -6.13 -10.93
CA ARG A 150 24.78 -5.43 -9.70
C ARG A 150 23.61 -5.20 -8.74
N LEU A 151 22.44 -4.81 -9.25
CA LEU A 151 21.23 -4.62 -8.42
C LEU A 151 20.75 -5.95 -7.83
N LEU A 152 20.74 -7.03 -8.62
CA LEU A 152 20.37 -8.37 -8.14
C LEU A 152 21.34 -8.88 -7.07
N GLN A 153 22.65 -8.68 -7.24
CA GLN A 153 23.65 -9.02 -6.22
C GLN A 153 23.48 -8.20 -4.95
N SER A 154 23.23 -6.89 -5.07
CA SER A 154 22.93 -6.03 -3.92
C SER A 154 21.72 -6.53 -3.13
N LEU A 155 20.64 -6.91 -3.83
CA LEU A 155 19.46 -7.51 -3.20
C LEU A 155 19.74 -8.86 -2.54
N CYS A 156 20.66 -9.67 -3.08
CA CYS A 156 21.14 -10.88 -2.41
C CYS A 156 21.92 -10.55 -1.14
N THR A 157 22.85 -9.60 -1.19
CA THR A 157 23.64 -9.16 -0.02
C THR A 157 22.72 -8.62 1.08
N LYS A 158 21.63 -7.94 0.70
CA LYS A 158 20.60 -7.42 1.60
C LYS A 158 19.59 -8.50 2.07
N GLY A 159 19.71 -9.74 1.61
CA GLY A 159 18.85 -10.86 2.04
C GLY A 159 17.46 -10.90 1.41
N TRP A 160 17.19 -10.09 0.38
CA TRP A 160 15.89 -10.05 -0.30
C TRP A 160 15.72 -11.14 -1.35
N LEU A 161 16.83 -11.47 -2.03
CA LEU A 161 16.86 -12.47 -3.09
C LEU A 161 17.87 -13.58 -2.74
N ALA A 162 17.57 -14.80 -3.18
CA ALA A 162 18.50 -15.90 -3.19
C ALA A 162 18.79 -16.31 -4.64
N PRO A 163 20.07 -16.50 -5.03
CA PRO A 163 20.41 -17.05 -6.33
C PRO A 163 19.95 -18.50 -6.42
N ILE A 164 19.41 -18.90 -7.56
CA ILE A 164 19.13 -20.30 -7.88
C ILE A 164 20.35 -20.86 -8.62
N PRO A 165 21.06 -21.85 -8.06
CA PRO A 165 22.18 -22.47 -8.72
C PRO A 165 21.71 -23.16 -10.00
N SER A 166 22.47 -22.97 -11.09
CA SER A 166 22.26 -23.72 -12.32
C SER A 166 22.78 -25.15 -12.14
N CYS A 167 22.09 -26.14 -12.72
CA CYS A 167 22.50 -27.55 -12.69
C CYS A 167 23.91 -27.79 -13.27
N THR A 168 24.46 -26.84 -14.04
CA THR A 168 25.77 -26.91 -14.69
C THR A 168 26.87 -26.09 -13.99
N GLY A 169 26.61 -25.52 -12.82
CA GLY A 169 27.64 -25.04 -11.88
C GLY A 169 28.41 -23.74 -12.24
N GLN A 170 28.25 -23.15 -13.42
CA GLN A 170 29.12 -22.03 -13.83
C GLN A 170 28.46 -20.64 -13.92
N ARG A 171 27.12 -20.51 -13.94
CA ARG A 171 26.46 -19.19 -14.06
C ARG A 171 25.14 -19.13 -13.29
N ILE A 172 24.98 -18.08 -12.47
CA ILE A 172 23.70 -17.76 -11.81
C ILE A 172 22.80 -17.11 -12.86
N HIS A 173 21.70 -17.78 -13.20
CA HIS A 173 20.75 -17.29 -14.21
C HIS A 173 19.49 -16.70 -13.60
N HIS A 174 19.15 -17.10 -12.38
CA HIS A 174 17.85 -16.84 -11.79
C HIS A 174 17.95 -16.54 -10.30
N TYR A 175 17.01 -15.74 -9.81
CA TYR A 175 16.90 -15.28 -8.43
C TYR A 175 15.46 -15.45 -7.96
N ARG A 176 15.27 -15.81 -6.68
CA ARG A 176 13.95 -15.95 -6.05
C ARG A 176 13.88 -15.09 -4.79
N LEU A 177 12.70 -14.56 -4.49
CA LEU A 177 12.43 -13.93 -3.20
C LEU A 177 12.65 -14.90 -2.03
N VAL A 178 13.26 -14.39 -0.97
CA VAL A 178 13.39 -15.11 0.30
C VAL A 178 12.05 -14.97 1.05
N LYS A 179 11.51 -16.10 1.53
CA LYS A 179 10.15 -16.22 2.10
C LYS A 179 9.82 -15.29 3.29
N GLY A 180 10.81 -14.66 3.92
CA GLY A 180 10.63 -13.70 5.04
C GLY A 180 10.88 -12.24 4.68
N SER A 181 11.20 -11.92 3.43
CA SER A 181 11.49 -10.54 3.02
C SER A 181 10.24 -9.69 2.79
N LEU A 182 9.06 -10.31 2.72
CA LEU A 182 7.77 -9.66 2.50
C LEU A 182 7.40 -8.66 3.62
N ASP A 183 7.81 -8.93 4.86
CA ASP A 183 7.46 -8.13 6.04
C ASP A 183 8.12 -6.74 6.06
N PHE A 184 9.09 -6.50 5.16
CA PHE A 184 9.87 -5.26 5.08
C PHE A 184 9.46 -4.37 3.90
N ILE A 185 8.47 -4.79 3.10
CA ILE A 185 8.05 -4.01 1.94
C ILE A 185 7.03 -2.96 2.36
N ASP A 186 7.52 -1.73 2.51
CA ASP A 186 6.64 -0.57 2.48
C ASP A 186 6.12 -0.34 1.05
N LEU A 187 4.98 -0.99 0.71
CA LEU A 187 4.14 -0.68 -0.46
C LEU A 187 3.22 0.53 -0.21
#